data_AF-A0A960E117-F1
#
_entry.id   AF-A0A960E117-F1
#
_cell.length_a   1.000
_cell.length_b   1.000
_cell.length_c   1.000
_cell.angle_alpha   90.00
_cell.angle_beta   90.00
_cell.angle_gamma   90.00
#
_symmetry.space_group_name_H-M   'P 1'
#
loop_
_entity.id
_entity.type
_entity.pdbx_description
1 polymer ?
#
loop_
_entity_poly.entity_id
_entity_poly.type
_entity_poly.pdbx_seq_one_letter_code
_entity_poly.pdbx_strand_id
1 'polypeptide(L)'
;MSDGASGTGSDPLATRLTELVGCRYPIVQTGMGWVSGAHLTAATSAAGGFGILASITMTDEQFREAVRSVKAATDAPFGANFRAGQPDLDERIAFATAEGVRLFSFAGAPTKDAIARIHDAGALVMPTVGARRHAEKMAEWGVDAVIAQGGEGGGHTGTVPTSLLLPQVVEAVGADLPVVGAGGFHSGAGLVAALAYGADGIAMGTRFLLTAESRVPDAIKGDYTAASVFDTVVTTALDGAPQRVIRTDLIDQLEGSSIVTRLPKAALRALEFSKLTGTSIRDLWAEGMAMRKSQDLTWSQLAMAANAPMLIKAALVDGDDSVGVLPTGQVAGVIDEVPTVAEVIDQIVADARATLARLAG
;
A
#
# COMPACT_ATOMS: atom_id res chain seq x y z
N MET A 1 -47.62 15.60 -26.00
CA MET A 1 -46.22 15.86 -26.41
C MET A 1 -45.39 15.64 -25.16
N SER A 2 -44.60 14.57 -25.22
CA SER A 2 -43.61 14.18 -24.22
C SER A 2 -42.48 15.19 -24.16
N ASP A 3 -41.82 15.25 -23.01
CA ASP A 3 -40.36 15.11 -22.80
C ASP A 3 -40.06 15.73 -21.43
N GLY A 4 -39.51 15.05 -20.42
CA GLY A 4 -38.64 13.89 -20.45
C GLY A 4 -37.26 14.32 -19.92
N ALA A 5 -36.97 14.01 -18.64
CA ALA A 5 -35.64 13.75 -18.05
C ALA A 5 -35.62 14.02 -16.54
N SER A 6 -36.37 13.24 -15.75
CA SER A 6 -35.99 12.99 -14.36
C SER A 6 -34.97 11.85 -14.36
N GLY A 7 -33.73 12.16 -14.75
CA GLY A 7 -32.62 11.21 -14.69
C GLY A 7 -32.20 11.02 -13.24
N THR A 8 -32.80 10.06 -12.53
CA THR A 8 -32.21 9.49 -11.32
C THR A 8 -31.04 8.59 -11.74
N GLY A 9 -29.95 9.19 -12.22
CA GLY A 9 -28.70 8.47 -12.46
C GLY A 9 -28.08 8.10 -11.12
N SER A 10 -27.70 6.84 -10.94
CA SER A 10 -26.86 6.40 -9.81
C SER A 10 -25.63 7.28 -9.73
N ASP A 11 -25.19 7.61 -8.50
CA ASP A 11 -23.96 8.39 -8.29
C ASP A 11 -22.81 7.76 -9.08
N PRO A 12 -22.13 8.47 -10.00
CA PRO A 12 -21.06 7.89 -10.81
C PRO A 12 -19.84 7.43 -9.99
N LEU A 13 -19.78 7.78 -8.71
CA LEU A 13 -18.78 7.30 -7.77
C LEU A 13 -19.24 6.06 -6.96
N ALA A 14 -20.49 5.62 -7.11
CA ALA A 14 -20.93 4.33 -6.58
C ALA A 14 -20.48 3.22 -7.53
N THR A 15 -19.42 2.50 -7.13
CA THR A 15 -18.79 1.43 -7.91
C THR A 15 -18.93 0.07 -7.22
N ARG A 16 -18.58 -1.01 -7.93
CA ARG A 16 -18.53 -2.36 -7.33
C ARG A 16 -17.63 -2.42 -6.09
N LEU A 17 -16.56 -1.61 -6.05
CA LEU A 17 -15.70 -1.51 -4.87
C LEU A 17 -16.48 -0.95 -3.67
N THR A 18 -17.21 0.16 -3.84
CA THR A 18 -17.96 0.79 -2.75
C THR A 18 -19.01 -0.15 -2.16
N GLU A 19 -19.69 -0.93 -3.00
CA GLU A 19 -20.65 -1.94 -2.58
C GLU A 19 -19.97 -3.13 -1.88
N LEU A 20 -18.85 -3.62 -2.44
CA LEU A 20 -18.11 -4.76 -1.91
C LEU A 20 -17.59 -4.50 -0.49
N VAL A 21 -16.95 -3.35 -0.26
CA VAL A 21 -16.29 -3.05 1.02
C VAL A 21 -17.12 -2.16 1.95
N GLY A 22 -18.21 -1.57 1.45
CA GLY A 22 -19.13 -0.74 2.23
C GLY A 22 -18.63 0.68 2.51
N CYS A 23 -17.71 1.20 1.68
CA CYS A 23 -17.27 2.60 1.79
C CYS A 23 -18.14 3.53 0.91
N ARG A 24 -18.08 4.84 1.15
CA ARG A 24 -18.89 5.83 0.40
C ARG A 24 -18.27 6.19 -0.94
N TYR A 25 -16.94 6.26 -0.98
CA TYR A 25 -16.19 6.70 -2.15
C TYR A 25 -15.16 5.64 -2.56
N PRO A 26 -14.88 5.49 -3.86
CA PRO A 26 -13.98 4.46 -4.40
C PRO A 26 -12.51 4.89 -4.25
N ILE A 27 -12.14 5.30 -3.03
CA ILE A 27 -10.85 5.87 -2.66
C ILE A 27 -10.30 5.04 -1.51
N VAL A 28 -9.14 4.42 -1.73
CA VAL A 28 -8.48 3.53 -0.77
C VAL A 28 -7.19 4.19 -0.27
N GLN A 29 -7.04 4.28 1.05
CA GLN A 29 -5.73 4.50 1.67
C GLN A 29 -5.03 3.14 1.78
N THR A 30 -3.95 2.94 1.01
CA THR A 30 -3.24 1.64 0.99
C THR A 30 -2.39 1.44 2.23
N GLY A 31 -2.18 0.18 2.64
CA GLY A 31 -1.33 -0.18 3.78
C GLY A 31 0.13 0.20 3.53
N MET A 32 0.61 1.21 4.24
CA MET A 32 2.00 1.65 4.24
C MET A 32 2.60 1.35 5.61
N GLY A 33 3.61 0.50 5.67
CA GLY A 33 4.27 0.18 6.92
C GLY A 33 4.75 1.45 7.64
N TRP A 34 4.63 1.47 8.98
CA TRP A 34 5.01 2.61 9.84
C TRP A 34 4.21 3.92 9.62
N VAL A 35 3.40 4.02 8.56
CA VAL A 35 2.57 5.21 8.24
C VAL A 35 1.10 4.95 8.52
N SER A 36 0.57 3.84 7.99
CA SER A 36 -0.85 3.46 8.08
C SER A 36 -1.18 2.80 9.43
N GLY A 37 -1.05 3.58 10.50
CA GLY A 37 -1.50 3.20 11.84
C GLY A 37 -2.99 3.50 12.05
N ALA A 38 -3.49 3.20 13.26
CA ALA A 38 -4.91 3.29 13.59
C ALA A 38 -5.54 4.67 13.32
N HIS A 39 -4.80 5.75 13.59
CA HIS A 39 -5.29 7.12 13.41
C HIS A 39 -5.61 7.45 11.94
N LEU A 40 -4.65 7.21 11.03
CA LEU A 40 -4.83 7.45 9.59
C LEU A 40 -5.91 6.54 8.99
N THR A 41 -5.93 5.27 9.39
CA THR A 41 -6.93 4.30 8.92
C THR A 41 -8.33 4.70 9.37
N ALA A 42 -8.52 5.04 10.64
CA ALA A 42 -9.83 5.45 11.17
C ALA A 42 -10.33 6.75 10.51
N ALA A 43 -9.45 7.74 10.34
CA ALA A 43 -9.80 9.00 9.68
C ALA A 43 -10.22 8.77 8.21
N THR A 44 -9.53 7.89 7.49
CA THR A 44 -9.89 7.53 6.11
C THR A 44 -11.27 6.90 6.03
N SER A 45 -11.53 5.89 6.86
CA SER A 45 -12.82 5.21 6.88
C SER A 45 -13.95 6.15 7.32
N ALA A 46 -13.73 6.99 8.33
CA ALA A 46 -14.71 7.99 8.79
C ALA A 46 -15.04 9.06 7.72
N ALA A 47 -14.05 9.47 6.93
CA ALA A 47 -14.22 10.39 5.81
C ALA A 47 -14.93 9.74 4.60
N GLY A 48 -15.15 8.42 4.61
CA GLY A 48 -15.92 7.70 3.59
C GLY A 48 -15.08 7.02 2.52
N GLY A 49 -13.75 7.13 2.58
CA GLY A 49 -12.85 6.23 1.86
C GLY A 49 -12.77 4.87 2.53
N PHE A 50 -11.86 4.01 2.06
CA PHE A 50 -11.55 2.73 2.69
C PHE A 50 -10.12 2.74 3.25
N GLY A 51 -10.01 2.77 4.58
CA GLY A 51 -8.72 2.71 5.27
C GLY A 51 -8.15 1.29 5.33
N ILE A 52 -6.84 1.14 5.14
CA ILE A 52 -6.13 -0.13 5.33
C ILE A 52 -5.00 0.06 6.35
N LEU A 53 -5.12 -0.62 7.49
CA LEU A 53 -4.13 -0.67 8.55
C LEU A 53 -2.90 -1.50 8.11
N ALA A 54 -1.68 -0.98 8.24
CA ALA A 54 -0.48 -1.73 7.91
C ALA A 54 0.01 -2.58 9.09
N SER A 55 -0.33 -3.87 9.10
CA SER A 55 0.01 -4.76 10.24
C SER A 55 1.33 -5.52 10.10
N ILE A 56 1.94 -5.57 8.92
CA ILE A 56 3.19 -6.31 8.63
C ILE A 56 4.31 -5.97 9.61
N THR A 57 4.25 -4.76 10.15
CA THR A 57 5.30 -4.08 10.90
C THR A 57 5.08 -4.16 12.41
N MET A 58 3.95 -4.74 12.80
CA MET A 58 3.43 -4.74 14.16
C MET A 58 3.63 -6.10 14.80
N THR A 59 3.98 -6.12 16.08
CA THR A 59 3.80 -7.32 16.91
C THR A 59 2.32 -7.68 16.98
N ASP A 60 1.99 -8.89 17.42
CA ASP A 60 0.59 -9.31 17.62
C ASP A 60 -0.14 -8.36 18.59
N GLU A 61 0.50 -7.98 19.71
CA GLU A 61 -0.06 -7.03 20.68
C GLU A 61 -0.36 -5.67 20.05
N GLN A 62 0.61 -5.09 19.33
CA GLN A 62 0.46 -3.81 18.63
C GLN A 62 -0.65 -3.87 17.58
N PHE A 63 -0.76 -4.99 16.86
CA PHE A 63 -1.83 -5.19 15.88
C PHE A 63 -3.20 -5.24 16.54
N ARG A 64 -3.34 -5.97 17.66
CA ARG A 64 -4.59 -6.06 18.41
C ARG A 64 -5.04 -4.71 18.96
N GLU A 65 -4.10 -3.95 19.52
CA GLU A 65 -4.34 -2.59 19.99
C GLU A 65 -4.74 -1.65 18.84
N ALA A 66 -4.04 -1.73 17.70
CA ALA A 66 -4.33 -0.89 16.55
C ALA A 66 -5.72 -1.17 15.95
N VAL A 67 -6.11 -2.44 15.81
CA VAL A 67 -7.46 -2.82 15.34
C VAL A 67 -8.54 -2.28 16.27
N ARG A 68 -8.38 -2.45 17.59
CA ARG A 68 -9.33 -1.92 18.58
C ARG A 68 -9.38 -0.40 18.57
N SER A 69 -8.25 0.26 18.36
CA SER A 69 -8.17 1.71 18.26
C SER A 69 -8.91 2.25 17.04
N VAL A 70 -8.83 1.57 15.89
CA VAL A 70 -9.63 1.95 14.70
C VAL A 70 -11.12 1.85 15.01
N LYS A 71 -11.57 0.72 15.57
CA LYS A 71 -12.98 0.51 15.93
C LYS A 71 -13.51 1.48 16.96
N ALA A 72 -12.67 1.89 17.91
CA ALA A 72 -13.05 2.88 18.91
C ALA A 72 -13.23 4.28 18.30
N ALA A 73 -12.59 4.56 17.16
CA ALA A 73 -12.61 5.86 16.49
C ALA A 73 -13.65 5.96 15.36
N THR A 74 -14.09 4.84 14.77
CA THR A 74 -15.08 4.84 13.68
C THR A 74 -15.84 3.51 13.57
N ASP A 75 -17.13 3.60 13.21
CA ASP A 75 -17.97 2.46 12.84
C ASP A 75 -17.85 2.08 11.35
N ALA A 76 -17.14 2.89 10.56
CA ALA A 76 -16.98 2.65 9.13
C ALA A 76 -16.04 1.45 8.86
N PRO A 77 -16.29 0.67 7.79
CA PRO A 77 -15.49 -0.51 7.50
C PRO A 77 -14.04 -0.14 7.14
N PHE A 78 -13.12 -1.03 7.49
CA PHE A 78 -11.70 -0.90 7.21
C PHE A 78 -11.07 -2.27 6.96
N GLY A 79 -9.89 -2.26 6.35
CA GLY A 79 -9.07 -3.45 6.10
C GLY A 79 -7.77 -3.45 6.88
N ALA A 80 -7.04 -4.56 6.79
CA ALA A 80 -5.67 -4.67 7.28
C ALA A 80 -4.78 -5.33 6.23
N ASN A 81 -3.51 -4.91 6.18
CA ASN A 81 -2.51 -5.40 5.23
C ASN A 81 -1.54 -6.37 5.90
N PHE A 82 -1.31 -7.51 5.23
CA PHE A 82 -0.55 -8.66 5.70
C PHE A 82 0.50 -9.11 4.68
N ARG A 83 1.50 -9.85 5.17
CA ARG A 83 2.51 -10.49 4.32
C ARG A 83 2.11 -11.92 4.04
N ALA A 84 2.25 -12.34 2.78
CA ALA A 84 2.08 -13.75 2.42
C ALA A 84 3.09 -14.62 3.21
N GLY A 85 2.58 -15.65 3.89
CA GLY A 85 3.40 -16.61 4.65
C GLY A 85 4.01 -16.06 5.95
N GLN A 86 3.44 -15.02 6.56
CA GLN A 86 3.81 -14.65 7.93
C GLN A 86 3.42 -15.78 8.93
N PRO A 87 4.29 -16.14 9.91
CA PRO A 87 4.07 -17.32 10.75
C PRO A 87 2.77 -17.30 11.57
N ASP A 88 2.32 -16.11 11.96
CA ASP A 88 1.15 -15.84 12.81
C ASP A 88 -0.11 -15.44 12.01
N LEU A 89 -0.13 -15.74 10.70
CA LEU A 89 -1.23 -15.33 9.82
C LEU A 89 -2.60 -15.84 10.29
N ASP A 90 -2.68 -17.09 10.73
CA ASP A 90 -3.95 -17.72 11.11
C ASP A 90 -4.55 -17.09 12.36
N GLU A 91 -3.72 -16.82 13.36
CA GLU A 91 -4.13 -16.16 14.60
C GLU A 91 -4.61 -14.73 14.32
N ARG A 92 -3.93 -14.04 13.39
CA ARG A 92 -4.33 -12.70 12.95
C ARG A 92 -5.61 -12.71 12.15
N ILE A 93 -5.84 -13.69 11.27
CA ILE A 93 -7.11 -13.84 10.55
C ILE A 93 -8.24 -14.04 11.55
N ALA A 94 -8.10 -14.99 12.47
CA ALA A 94 -9.13 -15.27 13.47
C ALA A 94 -9.46 -14.04 14.32
N PHE A 95 -8.45 -13.34 14.82
CA PHE A 95 -8.65 -12.13 15.62
C PHE A 95 -9.24 -10.98 14.81
N ALA A 96 -8.67 -10.66 13.64
CA ALA A 96 -9.09 -9.52 12.84
C ALA A 96 -10.54 -9.68 12.39
N THR A 97 -10.92 -10.87 11.95
CA THR A 97 -12.30 -11.12 11.53
C THR A 97 -13.28 -11.11 12.72
N ALA A 98 -12.89 -11.65 13.88
CA ALA A 98 -13.70 -11.54 15.11
C ALA A 98 -13.89 -10.07 15.55
N GLU A 99 -12.92 -9.21 15.29
CA GLU A 99 -13.02 -7.77 15.51
C GLU A 99 -13.76 -7.04 14.37
N GLY A 100 -14.13 -7.70 13.28
CA GLY A 100 -14.88 -7.09 12.19
C GLY A 100 -14.02 -6.35 11.15
N VAL A 101 -12.74 -6.69 11.02
CA VAL A 101 -11.93 -6.25 9.87
C VAL A 101 -12.55 -6.81 8.59
N ARG A 102 -12.94 -5.93 7.67
CA ARG A 102 -13.74 -6.28 6.50
C ARG A 102 -12.92 -6.94 5.40
N LEU A 103 -11.66 -6.53 5.25
CA LEU A 103 -10.82 -6.87 4.11
C LEU A 103 -9.37 -7.13 4.52
N PHE A 104 -8.82 -8.20 3.97
CA PHE A 104 -7.42 -8.62 4.09
C PHE A 104 -6.70 -8.24 2.80
N SER A 105 -5.86 -7.21 2.89
CA SER A 105 -4.95 -6.83 1.82
C SER A 105 -3.63 -7.59 1.95
N PHE A 106 -3.02 -7.95 0.83
CA PHE A 106 -1.72 -8.64 0.82
C PHE A 106 -0.68 -7.90 0.00
N ALA A 107 0.51 -7.73 0.60
CA ALA A 107 1.74 -7.48 -0.14
C ALA A 107 2.22 -8.81 -0.73
N GLY A 108 2.08 -8.96 -2.05
CA GLY A 108 2.32 -10.23 -2.75
C GLY A 108 1.11 -11.18 -2.72
N ALA A 109 1.29 -12.36 -3.31
CA ALA A 109 0.21 -13.34 -3.47
C ALA A 109 -0.01 -14.18 -2.19
N PRO A 110 -1.20 -14.16 -1.56
CA PRO A 110 -1.55 -15.09 -0.49
C PRO A 110 -1.70 -16.52 -1.05
N THR A 111 -1.64 -17.56 -0.21
CA THR A 111 -1.90 -18.94 -0.67
C THR A 111 -3.40 -19.21 -0.85
N LYS A 112 -3.78 -20.20 -1.68
CA LYS A 112 -5.18 -20.66 -1.80
C LYS A 112 -5.79 -20.99 -0.43
N ASP A 113 -5.03 -21.66 0.43
CA ASP A 113 -5.49 -22.03 1.76
C ASP A 113 -5.71 -20.81 2.66
N ALA A 114 -4.89 -19.75 2.52
CA ALA A 114 -5.11 -18.50 3.25
C ALA A 114 -6.37 -17.80 2.76
N ILE A 115 -6.61 -17.75 1.45
CA ILE A 115 -7.83 -17.18 0.85
C ILE A 115 -9.07 -17.91 1.40
N ALA A 116 -9.08 -19.25 1.31
CA ALA A 116 -10.19 -20.06 1.81
C ALA A 116 -10.49 -19.82 3.29
N ARG A 117 -9.46 -19.76 4.15
CA ARG A 117 -9.63 -19.48 5.59
C ARG A 117 -10.19 -18.09 5.87
N ILE A 118 -9.82 -17.08 5.07
CA ILE A 118 -10.37 -15.72 5.21
C ILE A 118 -11.84 -15.69 4.80
N HIS A 119 -12.20 -16.40 3.72
CA HIS A 119 -13.59 -16.54 3.29
C HIS A 119 -14.44 -17.31 4.30
N ASP A 120 -13.93 -18.41 4.84
CA ASP A 120 -14.60 -19.19 5.90
C ASP A 120 -14.87 -18.34 7.15
N ALA A 121 -14.01 -17.36 7.42
CA ALA A 121 -14.20 -16.39 8.50
C ALA A 121 -15.20 -15.27 8.13
N GLY A 122 -15.56 -15.11 6.86
CA GLY A 122 -16.53 -14.11 6.38
C GLY A 122 -15.92 -12.76 5.99
N ALA A 123 -14.62 -12.72 5.69
CA ALA A 123 -13.93 -11.50 5.26
C ALA A 123 -13.46 -11.59 3.79
N LEU A 124 -13.09 -10.43 3.23
CA LEU A 124 -12.69 -10.28 1.83
C LEU A 124 -11.18 -10.32 1.66
N VAL A 125 -10.71 -10.66 0.46
CA VAL A 125 -9.28 -10.68 0.11
C VAL A 125 -9.01 -9.75 -1.09
N MET A 126 -8.05 -8.84 -0.93
CA MET A 126 -7.60 -7.94 -2.01
C MET A 126 -6.07 -7.83 -2.06
N PRO A 127 -5.37 -8.69 -2.82
CA PRO A 127 -3.94 -8.62 -2.98
C PRO A 127 -3.53 -7.49 -3.95
N THR A 128 -2.29 -7.05 -3.83
CA THR A 128 -1.67 -6.13 -4.79
C THR A 128 -0.97 -6.91 -5.90
N VAL A 129 -1.19 -6.53 -7.15
CA VAL A 129 -0.62 -7.13 -8.35
C VAL A 129 0.11 -6.08 -9.19
N GLY A 130 1.31 -6.43 -9.67
CA GLY A 130 2.13 -5.58 -10.55
C GLY A 130 2.24 -6.09 -12.00
N ALA A 131 1.46 -7.11 -12.38
CA ALA A 131 1.48 -7.68 -13.72
C ALA A 131 0.17 -8.43 -14.05
N ARG A 132 -0.21 -8.45 -15.34
CA ARG A 132 -1.39 -9.17 -15.86
C ARG A 132 -1.48 -10.62 -15.36
N ARG A 133 -0.40 -11.39 -15.51
CA ARG A 133 -0.34 -12.80 -15.08
C ARG A 133 -0.60 -13.01 -13.58
N HIS A 134 -0.26 -12.02 -12.75
CA HIS A 134 -0.53 -12.10 -11.31
C HIS A 134 -2.02 -11.90 -11.05
N ALA A 135 -2.67 -10.97 -11.76
CA ALA A 135 -4.12 -10.76 -11.68
C ALA A 135 -4.91 -12.01 -12.12
N GLU A 136 -4.54 -12.61 -13.26
CA GLU A 136 -5.14 -13.86 -13.74
C GLU A 136 -5.05 -14.97 -12.69
N LYS A 137 -3.89 -15.07 -12.01
CA LYS A 137 -3.68 -16.05 -10.96
C LYS A 137 -4.54 -15.79 -9.73
N MET A 138 -4.67 -14.53 -9.31
CA MET A 138 -5.50 -14.16 -8.16
C MET A 138 -6.98 -14.38 -8.44
N ALA A 139 -7.44 -14.08 -9.67
CA ALA A 139 -8.80 -14.37 -10.12
C ALA A 139 -9.08 -15.88 -10.11
N GLU A 140 -8.16 -16.71 -10.63
CA GLU A 140 -8.26 -18.19 -10.55
C GLU A 140 -8.37 -18.70 -9.11
N TRP A 141 -7.79 -17.97 -8.15
CA TRP A 141 -7.78 -18.32 -6.73
C TRP A 141 -8.99 -17.78 -5.98
N GLY A 142 -9.86 -17.01 -6.65
CA GLY A 142 -11.12 -16.54 -6.12
C GLY A 142 -11.01 -15.36 -5.15
N VAL A 143 -10.01 -14.49 -5.29
CA VAL A 143 -9.98 -13.25 -4.48
C VAL A 143 -11.17 -12.34 -4.80
N ASP A 144 -11.48 -11.39 -3.93
CA ASP A 144 -12.67 -10.55 -4.02
C ASP A 144 -12.44 -9.22 -4.75
N ALA A 145 -11.19 -8.76 -4.81
CA ALA A 145 -10.76 -7.59 -5.59
C ALA A 145 -9.24 -7.66 -5.81
N VAL A 146 -8.69 -6.80 -6.66
CA VAL A 146 -7.22 -6.63 -6.79
C VAL A 146 -6.82 -5.16 -6.82
N ILE A 147 -5.67 -4.84 -6.22
CA ILE A 147 -5.01 -3.55 -6.44
C ILE A 147 -3.99 -3.71 -7.57
N ALA A 148 -4.16 -3.01 -8.69
CA ALA A 148 -3.22 -2.99 -9.80
C ALA A 148 -2.24 -1.81 -9.65
N GLN A 149 -1.02 -2.08 -9.17
CA GLN A 149 -0.01 -1.06 -8.90
C GLN A 149 0.97 -0.91 -10.07
N GLY A 150 0.91 0.24 -10.75
CA GLY A 150 1.89 0.61 -11.77
C GLY A 150 3.24 1.05 -11.19
N GLY A 151 4.24 1.11 -12.06
CA GLY A 151 5.64 1.38 -11.73
C GLY A 151 5.90 2.75 -11.11
N GLU A 152 4.97 3.68 -11.23
CA GLU A 152 4.97 5.00 -10.62
C GLU A 152 4.71 4.94 -9.11
N GLY A 153 4.18 3.83 -8.59
CA GLY A 153 3.92 3.60 -7.17
C GLY A 153 5.21 3.54 -6.33
N GLY A 154 5.05 3.81 -5.02
CA GLY A 154 6.15 3.82 -4.05
C GLY A 154 6.42 2.48 -3.38
N GLY A 155 7.58 2.35 -2.75
CA GLY A 155 8.03 1.09 -2.15
C GLY A 155 8.22 0.02 -3.22
N HIS A 156 8.01 -1.25 -2.89
CA HIS A 156 8.11 -2.34 -3.86
C HIS A 156 7.18 -2.11 -5.06
N THR A 157 7.75 -2.08 -6.26
CA THR A 157 7.02 -1.70 -7.46
C THR A 157 7.48 -2.46 -8.70
N GLY A 158 6.56 -2.63 -9.65
CA GLY A 158 6.86 -3.18 -10.96
C GLY A 158 7.46 -2.14 -11.91
N THR A 159 7.67 -2.52 -13.17
CA THR A 159 8.20 -1.62 -14.22
C THR A 159 7.13 -1.15 -15.19
N VAL A 160 5.94 -1.74 -15.17
CA VAL A 160 4.86 -1.42 -16.11
C VAL A 160 4.12 -0.18 -15.60
N PRO A 161 3.99 0.90 -16.41
CA PRO A 161 3.29 2.10 -15.97
C PRO A 161 1.79 1.84 -15.78
N THR A 162 1.15 2.58 -14.87
CA THR A 162 -0.28 2.42 -14.52
C THR A 162 -1.18 2.49 -15.75
N SER A 163 -0.90 3.39 -16.69
CA SER A 163 -1.68 3.57 -17.93
C SER A 163 -1.66 2.36 -18.86
N LEU A 164 -0.68 1.47 -18.73
CA LEU A 164 -0.62 0.20 -19.45
C LEU A 164 -1.07 -0.98 -18.59
N LEU A 165 -0.68 -1.00 -17.31
CA LEU A 165 -0.97 -2.12 -16.41
C LEU A 165 -2.46 -2.20 -16.09
N LEU A 166 -3.08 -1.09 -15.73
CA LEU A 166 -4.47 -1.05 -15.25
C LEU A 166 -5.46 -1.63 -16.28
N PRO A 167 -5.51 -1.18 -17.54
CA PRO A 167 -6.42 -1.76 -18.52
C PRO A 167 -6.11 -3.24 -18.84
N GLN A 168 -4.84 -3.67 -18.81
CA GLN A 168 -4.49 -5.08 -18.98
C GLN A 168 -4.99 -5.96 -17.83
N VAL A 169 -4.97 -5.45 -16.59
CA VAL A 169 -5.51 -6.17 -15.43
C VAL A 169 -7.02 -6.26 -15.51
N VAL A 170 -7.71 -5.14 -15.84
CA VAL A 170 -9.17 -5.11 -16.03
C VAL A 170 -9.60 -6.11 -17.10
N GLU A 171 -8.94 -6.12 -18.27
CA GLU A 171 -9.22 -7.09 -19.34
C GLU A 171 -9.05 -8.53 -18.87
N ALA A 172 -7.99 -8.81 -18.09
CA ALA A 172 -7.64 -10.16 -17.69
C ALA A 172 -8.56 -10.77 -16.62
N VAL A 173 -9.12 -9.95 -15.73
CA VAL A 173 -10.02 -10.41 -14.66
C VAL A 173 -11.50 -10.27 -15.00
N GLY A 174 -11.83 -9.49 -16.03
CA GLY A 174 -13.19 -9.35 -16.54
C GLY A 174 -14.11 -8.51 -15.64
N ALA A 175 -15.41 -8.61 -15.91
CA ALA A 175 -16.44 -7.77 -15.31
C ALA A 175 -16.92 -8.22 -13.92
N ASP A 176 -16.37 -9.31 -13.37
CA ASP A 176 -16.82 -9.87 -12.10
C ASP A 176 -15.91 -9.51 -10.93
N LEU A 177 -14.62 -9.24 -11.19
CA LEU A 177 -13.65 -8.89 -10.16
C LEU A 177 -13.38 -7.37 -10.12
N PRO A 178 -13.66 -6.68 -9.00
CA PRO A 178 -13.29 -5.29 -8.85
C PRO A 178 -11.78 -5.04 -8.93
N VAL A 179 -11.39 -3.99 -9.65
CA VAL A 179 -9.98 -3.59 -9.81
C VAL A 179 -9.79 -2.20 -9.26
N VAL A 180 -8.80 -2.03 -8.39
CA VAL A 180 -8.42 -0.73 -7.82
C VAL A 180 -7.08 -0.30 -8.41
N GLY A 181 -7.05 0.84 -9.11
CA GLY A 181 -5.82 1.37 -9.69
C GLY A 181 -4.89 1.96 -8.64
N ALA A 182 -3.60 1.66 -8.69
CA ALA A 182 -2.59 2.26 -7.81
C ALA A 182 -1.33 2.68 -8.58
N GLY A 183 -0.59 3.64 -8.03
CA GLY A 183 0.59 4.22 -8.66
C GLY A 183 0.25 5.44 -9.52
N GLY A 184 0.73 6.62 -9.10
CA GLY A 184 0.51 7.89 -9.81
C GLY A 184 -0.80 8.62 -9.49
N PHE A 185 -1.75 8.02 -8.77
CA PHE A 185 -3.02 8.67 -8.41
C PHE A 185 -2.89 9.58 -7.18
N HIS A 186 -3.49 10.78 -7.25
CA HIS A 186 -3.59 11.75 -6.14
C HIS A 186 -4.79 12.70 -6.22
N SER A 187 -5.59 12.65 -7.29
CA SER A 187 -6.59 13.67 -7.64
C SER A 187 -7.89 13.05 -8.16
N GLY A 188 -8.95 13.86 -8.24
CA GLY A 188 -10.25 13.45 -8.78
C GLY A 188 -10.21 13.17 -10.27
N ALA A 189 -9.45 13.97 -11.05
CA ALA A 189 -9.18 13.66 -12.46
C ALA A 189 -8.49 12.29 -12.62
N GLY A 190 -7.56 11.94 -11.72
CA GLY A 190 -6.93 10.62 -11.67
C GLY A 190 -7.93 9.50 -11.38
N LEU A 191 -8.86 9.71 -10.44
CA LEU A 191 -9.96 8.76 -10.18
C LEU A 191 -10.80 8.56 -11.44
N VAL A 192 -11.22 9.63 -12.12
CA VAL A 192 -12.01 9.52 -13.36
C VAL A 192 -11.25 8.78 -14.45
N ALA A 193 -9.94 9.02 -14.60
CA ALA A 193 -9.12 8.28 -15.55
C ALA A 193 -9.05 6.77 -15.22
N ALA A 194 -8.95 6.40 -13.94
CA ALA A 194 -8.98 5.01 -13.52
C ALA A 194 -10.33 4.35 -13.84
N LEU A 195 -11.44 5.03 -13.53
CA LEU A 195 -12.79 4.57 -13.88
C LEU A 195 -12.95 4.40 -15.40
N ALA A 196 -12.39 5.32 -16.20
CA ALA A 196 -12.41 5.23 -17.66
C ALA A 196 -11.57 4.05 -18.20
N TYR A 197 -10.52 3.61 -17.48
CA TYR A 197 -9.80 2.37 -17.77
C TYR A 197 -10.53 1.11 -17.30
N GLY A 198 -11.71 1.25 -16.67
CA GLY A 198 -12.53 0.14 -16.17
C GLY A 198 -12.20 -0.30 -14.75
N ALA A 199 -11.42 0.48 -14.00
CA ALA A 199 -11.25 0.27 -12.57
C ALA A 199 -12.52 0.65 -11.79
N ASP A 200 -12.64 0.17 -10.57
CA ASP A 200 -13.73 0.48 -9.63
C ASP A 200 -13.29 1.47 -8.54
N GLY A 201 -12.07 2.00 -8.64
CA GLY A 201 -11.54 2.99 -7.71
C GLY A 201 -10.04 3.15 -7.81
N ILE A 202 -9.49 3.97 -6.91
CA ILE A 202 -8.05 4.21 -6.79
C ILE A 202 -7.54 3.92 -5.38
N ALA A 203 -6.31 3.43 -5.28
CA ALA A 203 -5.57 3.30 -4.04
C ALA A 203 -4.35 4.22 -4.05
N MET A 204 -4.17 4.95 -2.96
CA MET A 204 -3.13 5.96 -2.82
C MET A 204 -2.32 5.72 -1.54
N GLY A 205 -1.00 5.76 -1.68
CA GLY A 205 -0.06 5.74 -0.55
C GLY A 205 0.42 7.14 -0.23
N THR A 206 1.32 7.67 -1.07
CA THR A 206 1.94 8.99 -0.90
C THR A 206 0.94 10.12 -0.57
N ARG A 207 -0.22 10.18 -1.24
CA ARG A 207 -1.23 11.21 -0.96
C ARG A 207 -1.77 11.15 0.47
N PHE A 208 -1.97 9.95 1.03
CA PHE A 208 -2.43 9.75 2.41
C PHE A 208 -1.29 9.86 3.44
N LEU A 209 -0.05 9.54 3.05
CA LEU A 209 1.14 9.84 3.87
C LEU A 209 1.24 11.34 4.15
N LEU A 210 0.92 12.16 3.15
CA LEU A 210 0.92 13.62 3.21
C LEU A 210 -0.43 14.16 3.67
N THR A 211 -0.88 13.68 4.83
CA THR A 211 -2.05 14.20 5.55
C THR A 211 -1.72 14.56 7.00
N ALA A 212 -2.56 15.37 7.63
CA ALA A 212 -2.42 15.73 9.04
C ALA A 212 -2.50 14.51 9.98
N GLU A 213 -3.27 13.49 9.61
CA GLU A 213 -3.50 12.29 10.42
C GLU A 213 -2.36 11.27 10.33
N SER A 214 -1.51 11.37 9.32
CA SER A 214 -0.27 10.62 9.22
C SER A 214 0.70 11.04 10.32
N ARG A 215 1.26 10.07 11.06
CA ARG A 215 2.21 10.32 12.15
C ARG A 215 3.67 10.44 11.70
N VAL A 216 3.91 10.43 10.39
CA VAL A 216 5.24 10.73 9.85
C VAL A 216 5.64 12.14 10.31
N PRO A 217 6.86 12.35 10.84
CA PRO A 217 7.29 13.66 11.32
C PRO A 217 7.18 14.74 10.24
N ASP A 218 6.81 15.96 10.62
CA ASP A 218 6.56 17.04 9.65
C ASP A 218 7.80 17.43 8.84
N ALA A 219 9.00 17.33 9.44
CA ALA A 219 10.26 17.52 8.73
C ALA A 219 10.38 16.54 7.56
N ILE A 220 10.08 15.26 7.81
CA ILE A 220 10.10 14.21 6.78
C ILE A 220 9.03 14.47 5.73
N LYS A 221 7.80 14.84 6.11
CA LYS A 221 6.76 15.24 5.12
C LYS A 221 7.23 16.42 4.25
N GLY A 222 8.03 17.32 4.81
CA GLY A 222 8.70 18.41 4.09
C GLY A 222 9.53 17.91 2.91
N ASP A 223 10.34 16.85 3.10
CA ASP A 223 11.15 16.25 2.04
C ASP A 223 10.30 15.71 0.88
N TYR A 224 9.16 15.09 1.22
CA TYR A 224 8.22 14.60 0.21
C TYR A 224 7.58 15.74 -0.58
N THR A 225 7.17 16.83 0.08
CA THR A 225 6.55 18.00 -0.60
C THR A 225 7.56 18.85 -1.38
N ALA A 226 8.86 18.74 -1.05
CA ALA A 226 9.93 19.42 -1.76
C ALA A 226 10.44 18.64 -2.98
N ALA A 227 10.22 17.32 -3.02
CA ALA A 227 10.63 16.47 -4.13
C ALA A 227 9.89 16.83 -5.42
N SER A 228 10.56 16.76 -6.56
CA SER A 228 9.95 16.79 -7.89
C SER A 228 9.68 15.38 -8.42
N VAL A 229 8.99 15.29 -9.55
CA VAL A 229 8.73 13.99 -10.22
C VAL A 229 10.01 13.26 -10.66
N PHE A 230 11.13 13.98 -10.74
CA PHE A 230 12.45 13.46 -11.12
C PHE A 230 13.30 13.00 -9.94
N ASP A 231 12.89 13.33 -8.71
CA ASP A 231 13.68 13.06 -7.49
C ASP A 231 13.36 11.70 -6.86
N THR A 232 12.70 10.81 -7.59
CA THR A 232 12.51 9.42 -7.18
C THR A 232 13.34 8.48 -8.04
N VAL A 233 13.82 7.39 -7.43
CA VAL A 233 14.59 6.34 -8.10
C VAL A 233 14.00 4.98 -7.74
N VAL A 234 14.04 4.04 -8.70
CA VAL A 234 13.75 2.63 -8.43
C VAL A 234 15.08 1.92 -8.24
N THR A 235 15.32 1.40 -7.04
CA THR A 235 16.57 0.73 -6.68
C THR A 235 16.32 -0.67 -6.15
N THR A 236 17.25 -1.60 -6.41
CA THR A 236 17.29 -2.93 -5.78
C THR A 236 18.33 -2.99 -4.65
N ALA A 237 19.01 -1.87 -4.36
CA ALA A 237 20.11 -1.84 -3.42
C ALA A 237 19.67 -2.05 -1.95
N LEU A 238 18.38 -1.86 -1.65
CA LEU A 238 17.82 -1.93 -0.30
C LEU A 238 17.63 -3.36 0.19
N ASP A 239 17.00 -4.23 -0.60
CA ASP A 239 16.70 -5.61 -0.21
C ASP A 239 16.78 -6.62 -1.37
N GLY A 240 17.28 -6.19 -2.53
CA GLY A 240 17.35 -6.99 -3.74
C GLY A 240 16.08 -6.96 -4.60
N ALA A 241 14.97 -6.41 -4.10
CA ALA A 241 13.75 -6.22 -4.86
C ALA A 241 13.60 -4.75 -5.31
N PRO A 242 12.98 -4.48 -6.47
CA PRO A 242 12.81 -3.09 -6.95
C PRO A 242 11.91 -2.30 -6.01
N GLN A 243 12.44 -1.21 -5.44
CA GLN A 243 11.70 -0.27 -4.61
C GLN A 243 11.86 1.16 -5.10
N ARG A 244 10.75 1.90 -5.17
CA ARG A 244 10.77 3.34 -5.45
C ARG A 244 10.80 4.16 -4.17
N VAL A 245 11.80 5.03 -4.11
CA VAL A 245 12.11 5.89 -2.97
C VAL A 245 12.49 7.29 -3.46
N ILE A 246 12.45 8.30 -2.57
CA ILE A 246 13.12 9.58 -2.82
C ILE A 246 14.63 9.32 -2.94
N ARG A 247 15.27 9.94 -3.93
CA ARG A 247 16.71 9.88 -4.09
C ARG A 247 17.37 10.74 -3.01
N THR A 248 18.20 10.11 -2.20
CA THR A 248 19.00 10.76 -1.15
C THR A 248 20.47 10.36 -1.30
N ASP A 249 21.37 11.06 -0.62
CA ASP A 249 22.80 10.72 -0.58
C ASP A 249 23.04 9.27 -0.13
N LEU A 250 22.22 8.76 0.79
CA LEU A 250 22.26 7.36 1.20
C LEU A 250 21.95 6.43 0.03
N ILE A 251 20.89 6.72 -0.74
CA ILE A 251 20.53 5.90 -1.90
C ILE A 251 21.64 5.95 -2.95
N ASP A 252 22.18 7.12 -3.26
CA ASP A 252 23.30 7.27 -4.22
C ASP A 252 24.55 6.48 -3.77
N GLN A 253 24.86 6.49 -2.47
CA GLN A 253 25.93 5.67 -1.90
C GLN A 253 25.64 4.17 -2.00
N LEU A 254 24.40 3.76 -1.75
CA LEU A 254 23.97 2.36 -1.86
C LEU A 254 24.01 1.88 -3.30
N GLU A 255 23.70 2.72 -4.29
CA GLU A 255 23.81 2.37 -5.71
C GLU A 255 25.27 2.34 -6.19
N GLY A 256 26.10 3.30 -5.74
CA GLY A 256 27.51 3.42 -6.13
C GLY A 256 28.47 2.42 -5.48
N SER A 257 28.12 1.79 -4.37
CA SER A 257 29.00 0.86 -3.65
C SER A 257 29.12 -0.49 -4.37
N SER A 258 30.32 -0.98 -4.70
CA SER A 258 30.49 -2.34 -5.27
C SER A 258 30.07 -3.43 -4.26
N ILE A 259 29.49 -4.54 -4.76
CA ILE A 259 28.96 -5.69 -3.98
C ILE A 259 29.97 -6.23 -2.94
N VAL A 260 31.28 -6.07 -3.22
CA VAL A 260 32.40 -6.55 -2.39
C VAL A 260 32.57 -5.73 -1.10
N THR A 261 32.21 -4.45 -1.11
CA THR A 261 32.30 -3.56 0.07
C THR A 261 31.06 -3.60 0.96
N ARG A 262 29.96 -4.19 0.48
CA ARG A 262 28.65 -4.21 1.17
C ARG A 262 28.55 -5.29 2.26
N LEU A 263 29.21 -6.44 2.09
CA LEU A 263 29.10 -7.61 2.97
C LEU A 263 29.51 -7.38 4.44
N PRO A 264 30.63 -6.70 4.77
CA PRO A 264 31.08 -6.55 6.16
C PRO A 264 30.18 -5.60 6.97
N LYS A 265 29.70 -4.51 6.35
CA LYS A 265 28.84 -3.52 6.99
C LYS A 265 27.43 -4.05 7.25
N ALA A 266 26.88 -4.82 6.30
CA ALA A 266 25.55 -5.40 6.45
C ALA A 266 25.49 -6.46 7.56
N ALA A 267 26.56 -7.26 7.73
CA ALA A 267 26.67 -8.23 8.82
C ALA A 267 26.73 -7.56 10.21
N LEU A 268 27.41 -6.41 10.31
CA LEU A 268 27.53 -5.64 11.56
C LEU A 268 26.17 -5.07 12.00
N ARG A 269 25.38 -4.54 11.06
CA ARG A 269 24.03 -4.02 11.34
C ARG A 269 22.99 -5.11 11.60
N ALA A 270 23.08 -6.26 10.93
CA ALA A 270 22.23 -7.41 11.25
C ALA A 270 22.44 -7.93 12.69
N LEU A 271 23.68 -7.84 13.21
CA LEU A 271 23.98 -8.14 14.61
C LEU A 271 23.42 -7.09 15.58
N GLU A 272 23.33 -5.83 15.17
CA GLU A 272 22.64 -4.78 15.95
C GLU A 272 21.12 -4.99 15.95
N PHE A 273 20.53 -5.38 14.82
CA PHE A 273 19.11 -5.72 14.69
C PHE A 273 18.73 -6.89 15.62
N SER A 274 19.50 -7.98 15.61
CA SER A 274 19.31 -9.12 16.52
C SER A 274 19.30 -8.72 18.00
N LYS A 275 20.10 -7.73 18.39
CA LYS A 275 20.14 -7.20 19.75
C LYS A 275 18.92 -6.35 20.09
N LEU A 276 18.39 -5.60 19.13
CA LEU A 276 17.24 -4.72 19.31
C LEU A 276 15.90 -5.47 19.34
N THR A 277 15.77 -6.55 18.57
CA THR A 277 14.52 -7.31 18.42
C THR A 277 14.43 -8.54 19.33
N GLY A 278 15.51 -8.87 20.06
CA GLY A 278 15.56 -10.05 20.92
C GLY A 278 15.54 -11.39 20.16
N THR A 279 15.64 -11.35 18.83
CA THR A 279 15.59 -12.53 17.96
C THR A 279 16.90 -13.30 18.07
N SER A 280 16.83 -14.60 18.38
CA SER A 280 18.03 -15.42 18.49
C SER A 280 18.74 -15.52 17.13
N ILE A 281 20.07 -15.60 17.14
CA ILE A 281 20.89 -15.78 15.92
C ILE A 281 20.41 -17.01 15.13
N ARG A 282 19.85 -18.01 15.82
CA ARG A 282 19.35 -19.26 15.22
C ARG A 282 18.08 -19.02 14.40
N ASP A 283 17.18 -18.19 14.90
CA ASP A 283 15.90 -17.87 14.24
C ASP A 283 16.13 -16.92 13.06
N LEU A 284 17.03 -15.94 13.23
CA LEU A 284 17.52 -15.07 12.15
C LEU A 284 18.14 -15.87 11.00
N TRP A 285 18.86 -16.94 11.32
CA TRP A 285 19.45 -17.83 10.33
C TRP A 285 18.39 -18.71 9.64
N ALA A 286 17.41 -19.20 10.39
CA ALA A 286 16.30 -19.98 9.84
C ALA A 286 15.41 -19.14 8.90
N GLU A 287 15.06 -17.92 9.30
CA GLU A 287 14.36 -16.93 8.47
C GLU A 287 15.20 -16.54 7.25
N GLY A 288 16.50 -16.34 7.44
CA GLY A 288 17.42 -16.03 6.36
C GLY A 288 17.49 -17.12 5.29
N MET A 289 17.50 -18.39 5.71
CA MET A 289 17.43 -19.53 4.79
C MET A 289 16.07 -19.65 4.10
N ALA A 290 14.97 -19.37 4.81
CA ALA A 290 13.62 -19.39 4.24
C ALA A 290 13.42 -18.29 3.19
N MET A 291 13.91 -17.07 3.44
CA MET A 291 13.92 -15.97 2.48
C MET A 291 14.78 -16.29 1.26
N ARG A 292 15.98 -16.84 1.45
CA ARG A 292 16.84 -17.25 0.32
C ARG A 292 16.17 -18.30 -0.57
N LYS A 293 15.48 -19.27 0.03
CA LYS A 293 14.81 -20.36 -0.69
C LYS A 293 13.55 -19.91 -1.43
N SER A 294 12.89 -18.84 -0.96
CA SER A 294 11.67 -18.32 -1.57
C SER A 294 11.90 -17.20 -2.59
N GLN A 295 13.03 -16.48 -2.50
CA GLN A 295 13.28 -15.27 -3.31
C GLN A 295 14.62 -15.28 -4.09
N ASP A 296 15.37 -16.38 -4.07
CA ASP A 296 16.65 -16.57 -4.79
C ASP A 296 17.69 -15.46 -4.54
N LEU A 297 17.74 -14.96 -3.30
CA LEU A 297 18.59 -13.85 -2.88
C LEU A 297 20.04 -14.31 -2.58
N THR A 298 21.03 -13.48 -2.90
CA THR A 298 22.41 -13.66 -2.44
C THR A 298 22.56 -13.32 -0.96
N TRP A 299 23.62 -13.81 -0.31
CA TRP A 299 23.92 -13.49 1.10
C TRP A 299 24.04 -11.97 1.38
N SER A 300 24.51 -11.21 0.38
CA SER A 300 24.61 -9.75 0.48
C SER A 300 23.24 -9.07 0.43
N GLN A 301 22.33 -9.55 -0.42
CA GLN A 301 20.95 -9.06 -0.50
C GLN A 301 20.16 -9.43 0.75
N LEU A 302 20.43 -10.60 1.34
CA LEU A 302 19.80 -11.02 2.59
C LEU A 302 20.15 -10.11 3.78
N ALA A 303 21.42 -9.72 3.92
CA ALA A 303 21.85 -8.82 4.98
C ALA A 303 21.35 -7.38 4.79
N MET A 304 21.15 -6.96 3.53
CA MET A 304 20.54 -5.66 3.20
C MET A 304 19.02 -5.67 3.46
N ALA A 305 18.33 -6.76 3.10
CA ALA A 305 16.92 -6.98 3.38
C ALA A 305 16.59 -6.92 4.88
N ALA A 306 17.49 -7.38 5.75
CA ALA A 306 17.35 -7.25 7.20
C ALA A 306 17.43 -5.79 7.70
N ASN A 307 18.14 -4.91 6.98
CA ASN A 307 18.33 -3.51 7.36
C ASN A 307 17.32 -2.55 6.71
N ALA A 308 16.74 -2.89 5.56
CA ALA A 308 15.81 -2.01 4.85
C ALA A 308 14.60 -1.55 5.71
N PRO A 309 13.92 -2.42 6.49
CA PRO A 309 12.85 -1.97 7.39
C PRO A 309 13.33 -1.00 8.47
N MET A 310 14.59 -1.13 8.92
CA MET A 310 15.17 -0.21 9.91
C MET A 310 15.49 1.15 9.33
N LEU A 311 15.99 1.21 8.08
CA LEU A 311 16.20 2.48 7.39
C LEU A 311 14.88 3.21 7.10
N ILE A 312 13.83 2.47 6.75
CA ILE A 312 12.49 3.05 6.57
C ILE A 312 11.94 3.57 7.91
N LYS A 313 12.07 2.79 8.99
CA LYS A 313 11.66 3.23 10.33
C LYS A 313 12.41 4.48 10.79
N ALA A 314 13.72 4.56 10.53
CA ALA A 314 14.54 5.71 10.92
C ALA A 314 14.01 7.02 10.32
N ALA A 315 13.61 7.02 9.04
CA ALA A 315 12.92 8.16 8.45
C ALA A 315 11.51 8.32 9.03
N LEU A 316 10.64 7.33 8.83
CA LEU A 316 9.19 7.50 8.97
C LEU A 316 8.70 7.58 10.42
N VAL A 317 9.50 7.15 11.38
CA VAL A 317 9.18 7.20 12.82
C VAL A 317 10.17 8.05 13.59
N ASP A 318 11.47 7.83 13.37
CA ASP A 318 12.50 8.48 14.18
C ASP A 318 12.85 9.89 13.65
N GLY A 319 12.41 10.23 12.43
CA GLY A 319 12.60 11.55 11.82
C GLY A 319 14.00 11.83 11.30
N ASP A 320 14.79 10.80 11.07
CA ASP A 320 16.17 10.91 10.55
C ASP A 320 16.18 10.64 9.04
N ASP A 321 16.12 11.72 8.25
CA ASP A 321 16.23 11.72 6.79
C ASP A 321 17.67 11.48 6.30
N SER A 322 18.67 11.74 7.13
CA SER A 322 20.10 11.61 6.79
C SER A 322 20.54 10.15 6.63
N VAL A 323 19.88 9.23 7.35
CA VAL A 323 20.14 7.78 7.29
C VAL A 323 18.89 6.98 6.90
N GLY A 324 17.76 7.66 6.70
CA GLY A 324 16.49 7.04 6.44
C GLY A 324 16.21 6.80 4.95
N VAL A 325 15.32 5.85 4.68
CA VAL A 325 14.80 5.61 3.33
C VAL A 325 13.36 6.10 3.29
N LEU A 326 13.01 6.83 2.23
CA LEU A 326 11.70 7.47 2.07
C LEU A 326 10.94 6.82 0.90
N PRO A 327 10.25 5.67 1.10
CA PRO A 327 9.42 5.07 0.06
C PRO A 327 8.32 6.03 -0.39
N THR A 328 8.22 6.24 -1.70
CA THR A 328 7.20 7.13 -2.27
C THR A 328 6.99 6.87 -3.75
N GLY A 329 5.77 7.16 -4.24
CA GLY A 329 5.50 7.21 -5.67
C GLY A 329 6.02 8.49 -6.31
N GLN A 330 6.12 8.50 -7.64
CA GLN A 330 6.47 9.72 -8.40
C GLN A 330 5.52 10.89 -8.14
N VAL A 331 4.32 10.59 -7.66
CA VAL A 331 3.29 11.56 -7.33
C VAL A 331 3.67 12.51 -6.18
N ALA A 332 4.70 12.20 -5.39
CA ALA A 332 5.28 13.17 -4.45
C ALA A 332 5.62 14.50 -5.17
N GLY A 333 6.10 14.39 -6.41
CA GLY A 333 6.47 15.53 -7.26
C GLY A 333 5.36 16.48 -7.67
N VAL A 334 4.11 16.19 -7.32
CA VAL A 334 2.93 17.00 -7.65
C VAL A 334 2.02 17.21 -6.43
N ILE A 335 2.54 16.98 -5.23
CA ILE A 335 1.86 17.18 -3.96
C ILE A 335 2.67 18.14 -3.10
N ASP A 336 2.12 19.31 -2.81
CA ASP A 336 2.79 20.40 -2.09
C ASP A 336 2.09 20.81 -0.78
N GLU A 337 1.02 20.09 -0.41
CA GLU A 337 0.17 20.38 0.75
C GLU A 337 -0.01 19.16 1.66
N VAL A 338 -0.28 19.42 2.95
CA VAL A 338 -0.54 18.40 3.99
C VAL A 338 -1.91 18.67 4.66
N PRO A 339 -3.03 18.54 3.92
CA PRO A 339 -4.37 18.75 4.47
C PRO A 339 -4.81 17.58 5.36
N THR A 340 -5.97 17.68 5.99
CA THR A 340 -6.62 16.56 6.66
C THR A 340 -7.09 15.50 5.65
N VAL A 341 -7.28 14.27 6.11
CA VAL A 341 -7.83 13.18 5.30
C VAL A 341 -9.21 13.52 4.75
N ALA A 342 -10.05 14.19 5.54
CA ALA A 342 -11.38 14.62 5.11
C ALA A 342 -11.28 15.61 3.94
N GLU A 343 -10.41 16.62 4.04
CA GLU A 343 -10.16 17.59 2.97
C GLU A 343 -9.61 16.92 1.70
N VAL A 344 -8.67 15.96 1.82
CA VAL A 344 -8.19 15.20 0.66
C VAL A 344 -9.33 14.49 -0.05
N ILE A 345 -10.17 13.76 0.69
CA ILE A 345 -11.27 12.98 0.10
C ILE A 345 -12.31 13.92 -0.51
N ASP A 346 -12.71 14.98 0.18
CA ASP A 346 -13.68 15.95 -0.31
C ASP A 346 -13.18 16.64 -1.59
N GLN A 347 -11.90 17.02 -1.64
CA GLN A 347 -11.29 17.63 -2.81
C GLN A 347 -11.25 16.66 -4.01
N ILE A 348 -10.89 15.39 -3.79
CA ILE A 348 -10.89 14.36 -4.84
C ILE A 348 -12.31 14.10 -5.35
N VAL A 349 -13.30 14.00 -4.47
CA VAL A 349 -14.70 13.78 -4.85
C VAL A 349 -15.24 14.97 -5.64
N ALA A 350 -14.99 16.19 -5.18
CA ALA A 350 -15.41 17.41 -5.88
C ALA A 350 -14.77 17.51 -7.27
N ASP A 351 -13.45 17.30 -7.36
CA ASP A 351 -12.70 17.32 -8.62
C ASP A 351 -13.15 16.19 -9.58
N ALA A 352 -13.44 15.00 -9.07
CA ALA A 352 -13.94 13.89 -9.88
C ALA A 352 -15.32 14.22 -10.47
N ARG A 353 -16.25 14.76 -9.66
CA ARG A 353 -17.57 15.17 -10.13
C ARG A 353 -17.48 16.30 -11.16
N ALA A 354 -16.63 17.30 -10.92
CA ALA A 354 -16.39 18.38 -11.87
C ALA A 354 -15.78 17.87 -13.19
N THR A 355 -14.84 16.92 -13.10
CA THR A 355 -14.23 16.28 -14.27
C THR A 355 -15.26 15.48 -15.06
N LEU A 356 -16.12 14.71 -14.41
CA LEU A 356 -17.20 13.96 -15.06
C LEU A 356 -18.20 14.90 -15.75
N ALA A 357 -18.63 15.97 -15.07
CA ALA A 357 -19.52 16.96 -15.65
C ALA A 357 -18.90 17.61 -16.90
N ARG A 358 -17.62 18.02 -16.82
CA ARG A 358 -16.88 18.58 -17.96
C ARG A 358 -16.79 17.62 -19.15
N LEU A 359 -16.65 16.32 -18.91
CA LEU A 359 -16.56 15.30 -19.97
C LEU A 359 -17.93 14.93 -20.57
N ALA A 360 -19.02 15.09 -19.81
CA ALA A 360 -20.37 14.82 -20.26
C ALA A 360 -20.94 15.90 -21.22
N GLY A 361 -20.37 17.10 -21.20
CA GLY A 361 -20.81 18.27 -21.99
C GLY A 361 -21.82 19.14 -21.25
#